data_AF-A0A6B2NVI2-F1
#
_entry.id   AF-A0A6B2NVI2-F1
#
_cell.length_a   1.000
_cell.length_b   1.000
_cell.length_c   1.000
_cell.angle_alpha   90.00
_cell.angle_beta   90.00
_cell.angle_gamma   90.00
#
_symmetry.space_group_name_H-M   'P 1'
#
loop_
_entity.id
_entity.type
_entity.pdbx_description
1 polymer ?
#
loop_
_entity_poly.entity_id
_entity_poly.type
_entity_poly.pdbx_seq_one_letter_code
_entity_poly.pdbx_strand_id
1 'polypeptide(L)'
;MSEKALYEPLSAGDPLFSGYRFRTGDPGGPQTEGLGLGLGGENGLQPGDPVALDQHYVRAVAFTREASGKVSWFNSLFSAQASGKSVGVLQEAKSFMVGTVDGQQVEIGVAVLLKIEATSFKSEAQVSVANIAAEAQLGLSRAEMEISVRGYTGALGDMLPAPSEVDLTSYTTYLNAFERIQKHVFGPGGAAQYSPVVLGKLRAGAGGD
;
A
#
# COMPACT_ATOMS: atom_id res chain seq x y z
N MET A 1 0.08 -23.06 -1.33
CA MET A 1 -0.63 -22.41 -0.20
C MET A 1 -0.69 -20.92 -0.52
N SER A 2 -1.89 -20.35 -0.66
CA SER A 2 -2.07 -18.94 -0.97
C SER A 2 -1.69 -18.13 0.26
N GLU A 3 -0.58 -17.40 0.19
CA GLU A 3 -0.06 -16.56 1.27
C GLU A 3 -0.98 -15.33 1.41
N LYS A 4 -2.21 -15.55 1.91
CA LYS A 4 -3.22 -14.49 2.14
C LYS A 4 -2.52 -13.29 2.75
N ALA A 5 -2.62 -12.11 2.10
CA ALA A 5 -2.01 -10.89 2.61
C ALA A 5 -2.35 -10.70 4.10
N LEU A 6 -1.36 -10.89 4.98
CA LEU A 6 -1.54 -10.97 6.43
C LEU A 6 -2.01 -9.64 7.02
N TYR A 7 -1.68 -8.53 6.36
CA TYR A 7 -1.99 -7.17 6.79
C TYR A 7 -3.00 -6.50 5.86
N GLU A 8 -3.98 -5.81 6.46
CA GLU A 8 -4.95 -4.97 5.77
C GLU A 8 -4.48 -3.51 5.73
N PRO A 9 -4.54 -2.85 4.56
CA PRO A 9 -4.33 -1.41 4.47
C PRO A 9 -5.30 -0.67 5.38
N LEU A 10 -4.81 0.37 6.06
CA LEU A 10 -5.66 1.20 6.89
C LEU A 10 -6.69 1.97 6.04
N SER A 11 -7.95 1.97 6.49
CA SER A 11 -8.98 2.83 5.91
C SER A 11 -8.78 4.28 6.36
N ALA A 12 -9.24 5.26 5.57
CA ALA A 12 -9.12 6.68 5.89
C ALA A 12 -9.79 7.10 7.22
N GLY A 13 -10.75 6.30 7.72
CA GLY A 13 -11.40 6.51 9.01
C GLY A 13 -10.76 5.78 10.19
N ASP A 14 -9.67 5.03 9.97
CA ASP A 14 -8.98 4.31 11.04
C ASP A 14 -8.16 5.31 11.88
N PRO A 15 -8.29 5.35 13.23
CA PRO A 15 -7.52 6.27 14.08
C PRO A 15 -6.00 6.12 13.90
N LEU A 16 -5.52 4.93 13.51
CA LEU A 16 -4.11 4.69 13.21
C LEU A 16 -3.65 5.35 11.89
N PHE A 17 -4.58 5.75 11.02
CA PHE A 17 -4.30 6.28 9.68
C PHE A 17 -3.55 7.61 9.70
N SER A 18 -3.80 8.45 10.71
CA SER A 18 -3.30 9.84 10.77
C SER A 18 -2.47 10.18 12.02
N GLY A 19 -2.52 9.37 13.07
CA GLY A 19 -1.98 9.75 14.40
C GLY A 19 -0.53 9.38 14.67
N TYR A 20 -0.05 8.23 14.19
CA TYR A 20 1.25 7.68 14.59
C TYR A 20 2.35 8.00 13.58
N ARG A 21 3.35 8.78 14.03
CA ARG A 21 4.59 9.07 13.30
C ARG A 21 5.78 8.58 14.10
N PHE A 22 6.75 7.97 13.43
CA PHE A 22 7.96 7.41 14.04
C PHE A 22 9.21 8.08 13.46
N ARG A 23 10.37 7.90 14.10
CA ARG A 23 11.66 8.39 13.61
C ARG A 23 12.41 7.24 12.96
N THR A 24 13.14 7.46 11.88
CA THR A 24 14.09 6.47 11.38
C THR A 24 15.29 6.37 12.32
N GLY A 25 15.65 5.16 12.74
CA GLY A 25 16.89 4.89 13.47
C GLY A 25 18.10 4.94 12.52
N ASP A 26 19.26 5.31 13.05
CA ASP A 26 20.52 5.37 12.29
C ASP A 26 21.02 3.94 11.99
N PRO A 27 21.21 3.53 10.72
CA PRO A 27 21.65 2.18 10.37
C PRO A 27 23.08 1.84 10.85
N GLY A 28 23.83 2.80 11.39
CA GLY A 28 25.21 2.63 11.90
C GLY A 28 25.36 2.49 13.42
N GLY A 29 24.27 2.54 14.20
CA GLY A 29 24.34 2.24 15.63
C GLY A 29 24.65 0.76 15.88
N PRO A 30 25.27 0.39 17.01
CA PRO A 30 25.48 -1.02 17.34
C PRO A 30 24.13 -1.73 17.22
N GLN A 31 24.06 -2.70 16.29
CA GLN A 31 22.96 -3.64 16.24
C GLN A 31 22.96 -4.29 17.62
N THR A 32 22.00 -3.93 18.48
CA THR A 32 21.70 -4.77 19.63
C THR A 32 21.31 -6.11 19.03
N GLU A 33 22.25 -7.06 19.08
CA GLU A 33 22.03 -8.49 18.87
C GLU A 33 21.06 -8.97 19.95
N GLY A 34 19.80 -8.57 19.80
CA GLY A 34 18.65 -9.12 20.45
C GLY A 34 17.91 -9.87 19.37
N LEU A 35 17.90 -11.19 19.49
CA LEU A 35 17.00 -12.10 18.80
C LEU A 35 15.62 -11.42 18.67
N GLY A 36 15.06 -11.45 17.45
CA GLY A 36 13.83 -10.74 17.09
C GLY A 36 12.73 -10.86 18.14
N LEU A 37 11.95 -9.78 18.27
CA LEU A 37 10.98 -9.44 19.34
C LEU A 37 11.56 -8.42 20.34
N GLY A 38 11.56 -7.13 20.00
CA GLY A 38 11.91 -6.11 21.00
C GLY A 38 12.20 -4.71 20.45
N LEU A 39 11.26 -4.10 19.73
CA LEU A 39 11.17 -2.64 19.67
C LEU A 39 9.75 -2.28 20.10
N GLY A 40 9.62 -1.90 21.35
CA GLY A 40 8.40 -1.88 22.13
C GLY A 40 8.65 -2.73 23.37
N GLY A 41 8.79 -2.10 24.54
CA GLY A 41 8.82 -2.83 25.80
C GLY A 41 7.47 -3.56 26.02
N GLU A 42 7.19 -3.98 27.25
CA GLU A 42 5.89 -4.59 27.62
C GLU A 42 4.65 -3.73 27.23
N ASN A 43 4.86 -2.47 26.83
CA ASN A 43 3.84 -1.49 26.44
C ASN A 43 3.74 -1.19 24.92
N GLY A 44 4.53 -1.85 24.05
CA GLY A 44 4.54 -1.58 22.59
C GLY A 44 5.30 -0.30 22.18
N LEU A 45 5.32 -0.02 20.87
CA LEU A 45 5.93 1.17 20.26
C LEU A 45 5.07 2.42 20.48
N GLN A 46 5.72 3.54 20.76
CA GLN A 46 5.09 4.84 20.93
C GLN A 46 5.43 5.79 19.75
N PRO A 47 4.57 6.81 19.48
CA PRO A 47 4.89 7.84 18.51
C PRO A 47 6.25 8.50 18.83
N GLY A 48 7.10 8.64 17.81
CA GLY A 48 8.42 9.24 17.92
C GLY A 48 9.56 8.27 18.24
N ASP A 49 9.26 7.01 18.57
CA ASP A 49 10.28 5.99 18.75
C ASP A 49 11.09 5.76 17.47
N PRO A 50 12.41 5.49 17.59
CA PRO A 50 13.23 5.12 16.45
C PRO A 50 12.84 3.71 15.95
N VAL A 51 12.63 3.60 14.64
CA VAL A 51 12.37 2.33 13.95
C VAL A 51 13.43 2.08 12.89
N ALA A 52 13.89 0.84 12.81
CA ALA A 52 14.71 0.34 11.71
C ALA A 52 13.78 -0.33 10.70
N LEU A 53 13.75 0.17 9.46
CA LEU A 53 12.94 -0.40 8.38
C LEU A 53 13.78 -1.48 7.68
N ASP A 54 13.60 -2.73 8.06
CA ASP A 54 14.42 -3.87 7.65
C ASP A 54 13.77 -4.75 6.58
N GLN A 55 12.48 -4.54 6.30
CA GLN A 55 11.73 -5.27 5.27
C GLN A 55 11.45 -4.37 4.06
N HIS A 56 11.63 -4.94 2.87
CA HIS A 56 11.34 -4.30 1.60
C HIS A 56 10.40 -5.18 0.79
N TYR A 57 9.39 -4.57 0.20
CA TYR A 57 8.34 -5.32 -0.46
C TYR A 57 7.78 -4.55 -1.66
N VAL A 58 7.61 -5.25 -2.78
CA VAL A 58 6.92 -4.75 -3.97
C VAL A 58 5.90 -5.80 -4.38
N ARG A 59 4.63 -5.39 -4.50
CA ARG A 59 3.54 -6.29 -4.90
C ARG A 59 2.53 -5.60 -5.80
N ALA A 60 1.75 -6.44 -6.48
CA ALA A 60 0.56 -6.02 -7.20
C ALA A 60 -0.58 -7.00 -6.89
N VAL A 61 -1.76 -6.47 -6.55
CA VAL A 61 -2.90 -7.24 -6.03
C VAL A 61 -4.17 -6.76 -6.72
N ALA A 62 -5.01 -7.69 -7.16
CA ALA A 62 -6.35 -7.36 -7.62
C ALA A 62 -7.35 -7.40 -6.45
N PHE A 63 -8.35 -6.53 -6.45
CA PHE A 63 -9.39 -6.54 -5.43
C PHE A 63 -10.77 -6.33 -6.04
N THR A 64 -11.78 -6.78 -5.31
CA THR A 64 -13.18 -6.52 -5.61
C THR A 64 -13.83 -5.91 -4.37
N ARG A 65 -14.79 -5.01 -4.57
CA ARG A 65 -15.54 -4.39 -3.49
C ARG A 65 -17.03 -4.55 -3.74
N GLU A 66 -17.71 -5.09 -2.75
CA GLU A 66 -19.14 -5.32 -2.77
C GLU A 66 -19.91 -4.07 -2.35
N ALA A 67 -21.23 -4.05 -2.61
CA ALA A 67 -22.12 -2.97 -2.18
C ALA A 67 -22.14 -2.75 -0.66
N SER A 68 -21.79 -3.79 0.11
CA SER A 68 -21.65 -3.75 1.58
C SER A 68 -20.36 -3.06 2.06
N GLY A 69 -19.48 -2.65 1.14
CA GLY A 69 -18.16 -2.08 1.47
C GLY A 69 -17.11 -3.12 1.83
N LYS A 70 -17.46 -4.42 1.86
CA LYS A 70 -16.48 -5.50 2.04
C LYS A 70 -15.54 -5.55 0.85
N VAL A 71 -14.23 -5.59 1.15
CA VAL A 71 -13.16 -5.68 0.16
C VAL A 71 -12.56 -7.08 0.20
N SER A 72 -12.57 -7.74 -0.95
CA SER A 72 -11.93 -9.04 -1.15
C SER A 72 -10.64 -8.85 -1.94
N TRP A 73 -9.52 -9.30 -1.38
CA TRP A 73 -8.18 -9.15 -1.97
C TRP A 73 -7.70 -10.48 -2.57
N PHE A 74 -7.19 -10.42 -3.79
CA PHE A 74 -6.70 -11.56 -4.55
C PHE A 74 -5.21 -11.38 -4.85
N ASN A 75 -4.37 -12.22 -4.23
CA ASN A 75 -2.91 -12.20 -4.44
C ASN A 75 -2.47 -12.61 -5.85
N SER A 76 -3.38 -13.20 -6.62
CA SER A 76 -3.19 -13.51 -8.02
C SER A 76 -3.79 -12.36 -8.83
N LEU A 77 -2.92 -11.60 -9.51
CA LEU A 77 -3.31 -10.69 -10.60
C LEU A 77 -4.08 -11.41 -11.73
N PHE A 78 -4.07 -12.74 -11.70
CA PHE A 78 -4.46 -13.79 -12.65
C PHE A 78 -5.92 -14.30 -12.72
N SER A 79 -6.68 -14.24 -11.62
CA SER A 79 -7.75 -15.24 -11.40
C SER A 79 -9.08 -14.75 -10.84
N ALA A 80 -9.25 -13.45 -10.63
CA ALA A 80 -10.53 -12.91 -10.16
C ALA A 80 -11.46 -12.66 -11.36
N GLN A 81 -12.39 -13.59 -11.57
CA GLN A 81 -13.58 -13.39 -12.39
C GLN A 81 -14.66 -12.90 -11.43
N ALA A 82 -15.06 -11.63 -11.50
CA ALA A 82 -15.82 -11.02 -10.41
C ALA A 82 -16.97 -10.12 -10.88
N SER A 83 -18.16 -10.41 -10.38
CA SER A 83 -19.33 -9.54 -10.37
C SER A 83 -19.33 -8.68 -9.10
N GLY A 84 -18.51 -7.61 -9.10
CA GLY A 84 -18.45 -6.62 -8.02
C GLY A 84 -19.13 -5.30 -8.41
N LYS A 85 -19.52 -4.48 -7.42
CA LYS A 85 -19.92 -3.08 -7.70
C LYS A 85 -18.70 -2.27 -8.16
N SER A 86 -17.53 -2.56 -7.58
CA SER A 86 -16.24 -2.09 -8.08
C SER A 86 -15.17 -3.18 -8.05
N VAL A 87 -14.20 -3.05 -8.95
CA VAL A 87 -13.00 -3.88 -9.04
C VAL A 87 -11.79 -2.97 -9.12
N GLY A 88 -10.61 -3.44 -8.74
CA GLY A 88 -9.42 -2.63 -8.85
C GLY A 88 -8.13 -3.41 -8.77
N VAL A 89 -7.04 -2.71 -9.03
CA VAL A 89 -5.67 -3.19 -8.89
C VAL A 89 -4.92 -2.21 -8.00
N LEU A 90 -4.19 -2.76 -7.04
CA LEU A 90 -3.27 -2.02 -6.18
C LEU A 90 -1.85 -2.49 -6.45
N GLN A 91 -0.98 -1.58 -6.86
CA GLN A 91 0.46 -1.78 -6.85
C GLN A 91 1.05 -1.05 -5.64
N GLU A 92 1.95 -1.70 -4.94
CA GLU A 92 2.47 -1.22 -3.67
C GLU A 92 3.96 -1.52 -3.57
N ALA A 93 4.75 -0.51 -3.20
CA ALA A 93 6.14 -0.64 -2.82
C ALA A 93 6.32 -0.08 -1.40
N LYS A 94 6.97 -0.83 -0.51
CA LYS A 94 7.14 -0.50 0.91
C LYS A 94 8.55 -0.76 1.40
N SER A 95 8.97 0.08 2.35
CA SER A 95 10.03 -0.23 3.30
C SER A 95 9.42 -0.11 4.69
N PHE A 96 9.44 -1.18 5.48
CA PHE A 96 8.69 -1.25 6.74
C PHE A 96 9.35 -2.18 7.75
N MET A 97 8.83 -2.14 8.97
CA MET A 97 9.03 -3.16 9.99
C MET A 97 7.68 -3.55 10.59
N VAL A 98 7.63 -4.68 11.28
CA VAL A 98 6.44 -5.12 12.02
C VAL A 98 6.66 -4.83 13.50
N GLY A 99 5.74 -4.08 14.10
CA GLY A 99 5.77 -3.74 15.51
C GLY A 99 4.40 -3.87 16.15
N THR A 100 4.32 -3.57 17.45
CA THR A 100 3.07 -3.55 18.20
C THR A 100 2.77 -2.12 18.63
N VAL A 101 1.61 -1.58 18.28
CA VAL A 101 1.12 -0.26 18.71
C VAL A 101 -0.25 -0.46 19.35
N ASP A 102 -0.46 0.05 20.56
CA ASP A 102 -1.71 -0.12 21.33
C ASP A 102 -2.19 -1.59 21.42
N GLY A 103 -1.24 -2.53 21.58
CA GLY A 103 -1.54 -3.96 21.65
C GLY A 103 -1.90 -4.63 20.31
N GLN A 104 -1.80 -3.90 19.18
CA GLN A 104 -2.06 -4.44 17.84
C GLN A 104 -0.76 -4.57 17.04
N GLN A 105 -0.60 -5.72 16.36
CA GLN A 105 0.49 -5.91 15.42
C GLN A 105 0.23 -5.12 14.13
N VAL A 106 1.19 -4.28 13.75
CA VAL A 106 1.06 -3.31 12.66
C VAL A 106 2.33 -3.23 11.80
N GLU A 107 2.14 -2.88 10.53
CA GLU A 107 3.23 -2.46 9.64
C GLU A 107 3.53 -0.98 9.87
N ILE A 108 4.78 -0.64 10.19
CA ILE A 108 5.24 0.74 10.35
C ILE A 108 6.31 1.01 9.30
N GLY A 109 6.14 2.06 8.49
CA GLY A 109 7.09 2.31 7.41
C GLY A 109 6.72 3.43 6.45
N VAL A 110 7.29 3.33 5.26
CA VAL A 110 7.08 4.21 4.12
C VAL A 110 6.50 3.40 2.97
N ALA A 111 5.48 3.92 2.29
CA ALA A 111 4.81 3.24 1.19
C ALA A 111 4.58 4.17 0.00
N VAL A 112 4.73 3.63 -1.20
CA VAL A 112 4.27 4.21 -2.46
C VAL A 112 3.19 3.28 -3.01
N LEU A 113 2.04 3.84 -3.37
CA LEU A 113 0.85 3.11 -3.81
C LEU A 113 0.38 3.66 -5.15
N LEU A 114 0.03 2.77 -6.08
CA LEU A 114 -0.76 3.07 -7.27
C LEU A 114 -2.04 2.25 -7.21
N LYS A 115 -3.19 2.92 -7.10
CA LYS A 115 -4.51 2.31 -7.06
C LYS A 115 -5.25 2.66 -8.35
N ILE A 116 -5.78 1.64 -9.01
CA ILE A 116 -6.74 1.78 -10.11
C ILE A 116 -8.03 1.10 -9.66
N GLU A 117 -9.16 1.83 -9.70
CA GLU A 117 -10.47 1.29 -9.33
C GLU A 117 -11.49 1.61 -10.42
N ALA A 118 -12.28 0.62 -10.83
CA ALA A 118 -13.39 0.76 -11.76
C ALA A 118 -14.70 0.42 -11.07
N THR A 119 -15.71 1.26 -11.30
CA THR A 119 -17.09 1.03 -10.88
C THR A 119 -17.92 0.55 -12.05
N SER A 120 -18.90 -0.33 -11.76
CA SER A 120 -19.77 -0.93 -12.78
C SER A 120 -19.04 -1.78 -13.83
N PHE A 121 -17.90 -2.37 -13.47
CA PHE A 121 -17.19 -3.36 -14.29
C PHE A 121 -18.09 -4.58 -14.51
N LYS A 122 -18.47 -4.84 -15.77
CA LYS A 122 -19.41 -5.92 -16.14
C LYS A 122 -18.75 -7.01 -16.98
N SER A 123 -17.43 -6.95 -17.16
CA SER A 123 -16.69 -7.96 -17.90
C SER A 123 -16.69 -9.31 -17.21
N GLU A 124 -16.87 -10.37 -18.01
CA GLU A 124 -16.39 -11.71 -17.67
C GLU A 124 -14.86 -11.82 -17.80
N ALA A 125 -14.22 -10.78 -18.34
CA ALA A 125 -12.78 -10.66 -18.40
C ALA A 125 -12.17 -10.51 -17.00
N GLN A 126 -10.94 -11.00 -16.88
CA GLN A 126 -10.18 -10.98 -15.66
C GLN A 126 -9.89 -9.55 -15.16
N VAL A 127 -9.95 -9.32 -13.85
CA VAL A 127 -9.57 -8.03 -13.27
C VAL A 127 -8.06 -7.80 -13.44
N SER A 128 -7.71 -6.94 -14.39
CA SER A 128 -6.34 -6.50 -14.67
C SER A 128 -6.35 -5.02 -15.06
N VAL A 129 -5.21 -4.35 -14.98
CA VAL A 129 -5.18 -2.92 -15.30
C VAL A 129 -5.50 -2.65 -16.77
N ALA A 130 -4.99 -3.49 -17.68
CA ALA A 130 -5.27 -3.38 -19.11
C ALA A 130 -6.78 -3.51 -19.41
N ASN A 131 -7.45 -4.46 -18.76
CA ASN A 131 -8.89 -4.66 -18.96
C ASN A 131 -9.71 -3.51 -18.36
N ILE A 132 -9.34 -3.01 -17.18
CA ILE A 132 -9.98 -1.83 -16.59
C ILE A 132 -9.84 -0.60 -17.51
N ALA A 133 -8.63 -0.34 -17.99
CA ALA A 133 -8.36 0.79 -18.89
C ALA A 133 -9.13 0.67 -20.21
N ALA A 134 -9.19 -0.53 -20.79
CA ALA A 134 -9.95 -0.78 -22.01
C ALA A 134 -11.45 -0.54 -21.81
N GLU A 135 -12.05 -1.03 -20.72
CA GLU A 135 -13.47 -0.77 -20.44
C GLU A 135 -13.76 0.71 -20.19
N ALA A 136 -12.88 1.40 -19.47
CA ALA A 136 -13.02 2.84 -19.21
C ALA A 136 -12.96 3.64 -20.52
N GLN A 137 -12.02 3.31 -21.41
CA GLN A 137 -11.86 3.95 -22.71
C GLN A 137 -13.08 3.73 -23.63
N LEU A 138 -13.76 2.59 -23.50
CA LEU A 138 -15.00 2.29 -24.22
C LEU A 138 -16.25 2.92 -23.57
N GLY A 139 -16.11 3.64 -22.45
CA GLY A 139 -17.21 4.23 -21.69
C GLY A 139 -18.11 3.19 -21.00
N LEU A 140 -17.63 1.96 -20.84
CA LEU A 140 -18.39 0.85 -20.26
C LEU A 140 -18.28 0.80 -18.74
N SER A 141 -17.23 1.39 -18.17
CA SER A 141 -17.03 1.56 -16.74
C SER A 141 -16.51 2.96 -16.43
N ARG A 142 -16.73 3.41 -15.19
CA ARG A 142 -16.09 4.63 -14.67
C ARG A 142 -14.91 4.21 -13.81
N ALA A 143 -13.71 4.55 -14.26
CA ALA A 143 -12.47 4.24 -13.55
C ALA A 143 -11.79 5.50 -13.00
N GLU A 144 -11.05 5.31 -11.91
CA GLU A 144 -10.27 6.32 -11.22
C GLU A 144 -8.88 5.76 -10.92
N MET A 145 -7.85 6.61 -11.00
CA MET A 145 -6.46 6.27 -10.68
C MET A 145 -5.90 7.22 -9.62
N GLU A 146 -5.16 6.67 -8.67
CA GLU A 146 -4.59 7.40 -7.55
C GLU A 146 -3.15 6.95 -7.30
N ILE A 147 -2.24 7.91 -7.14
CA ILE A 147 -0.91 7.66 -6.55
C ILE A 147 -0.92 8.24 -5.13
N SER A 148 -0.52 7.44 -4.16
CA SER A 148 -0.42 7.86 -2.77
C SER A 148 0.96 7.52 -2.21
N VAL A 149 1.56 8.44 -1.47
CA VAL A 149 2.82 8.22 -0.76
C VAL A 149 2.59 8.47 0.72
N ARG A 150 2.90 7.48 1.55
CA ARG A 150 2.75 7.54 3.01
C ARG A 150 4.09 7.38 3.69
N GLY A 151 4.29 8.09 4.80
CA GLY A 151 5.51 8.02 5.59
C GLY A 151 6.72 8.74 4.95
N TYR A 152 6.50 9.60 3.97
CA TYR A 152 7.54 10.35 3.26
C TYR A 152 7.22 11.85 3.27
N THR A 153 8.25 12.68 3.49
CA THR A 153 8.09 14.15 3.60
C THR A 153 8.81 14.94 2.52
N GLY A 154 9.59 14.26 1.67
CA GLY A 154 10.29 14.88 0.56
C GLY A 154 9.34 15.36 -0.55
N ALA A 155 9.82 16.27 -1.39
CA ALA A 155 9.02 16.86 -2.45
C ALA A 155 8.71 15.86 -3.58
N LEU A 156 7.44 15.79 -3.98
CA LEU A 156 6.97 14.90 -5.05
C LEU A 156 6.39 15.62 -6.27
N GLY A 157 6.18 16.94 -6.20
CA GLY A 157 5.32 17.71 -7.12
C GLY A 157 5.56 17.41 -8.61
N ASP A 158 6.79 17.53 -9.08
CA ASP A 158 7.13 17.34 -10.50
C ASP A 158 7.07 15.87 -10.96
N MET A 159 6.92 14.94 -10.01
CA MET A 159 6.82 13.51 -10.29
C MET A 159 5.38 13.04 -10.47
N LEU A 160 4.40 13.80 -10.00
CA LEU A 160 2.98 13.44 -10.09
C LEU A 160 2.41 13.77 -11.48
N PRO A 161 1.61 12.86 -12.06
CA PRO A 161 0.93 13.15 -13.32
C PRO A 161 -0.20 14.18 -13.09
N ALA A 162 -0.49 14.97 -14.12
CA ALA A 162 -1.68 15.79 -14.12
C ALA A 162 -2.94 14.89 -14.11
N PRO A 163 -4.01 15.25 -13.39
CA PRO A 163 -5.27 14.50 -13.43
C PRO A 163 -5.82 14.40 -14.85
N SER A 164 -6.20 13.19 -15.26
CA SER A 164 -6.81 12.91 -16.56
C SER A 164 -7.90 11.85 -16.42
N GLU A 165 -8.73 11.71 -17.46
CA GLU A 165 -9.60 10.54 -17.59
C GLU A 165 -8.76 9.26 -17.69
N VAL A 166 -9.36 8.13 -17.31
CA VAL A 166 -8.69 6.83 -17.30
C VAL A 166 -8.82 6.15 -18.65
N ASP A 167 -7.68 5.92 -19.28
CA ASP A 167 -7.49 5.21 -20.53
C ASP A 167 -6.12 4.49 -20.52
N LEU A 168 -5.73 3.84 -21.62
CA LEU A 168 -4.44 3.15 -21.70
C LEU A 168 -3.24 4.11 -21.60
N THR A 169 -3.36 5.35 -22.10
CA THR A 169 -2.27 6.33 -22.16
C THR A 169 -1.98 6.93 -20.78
N SER A 170 -3.03 7.38 -20.10
CA SER A 170 -3.01 7.85 -18.73
C SER A 170 -2.56 6.73 -17.78
N TYR A 171 -2.96 5.48 -18.02
CA TYR A 171 -2.45 4.35 -17.23
C TYR A 171 -0.92 4.23 -17.33
N THR A 172 -0.36 4.21 -18.55
CA THR A 172 1.09 4.16 -18.73
C THR A 172 1.77 5.36 -18.06
N THR A 173 1.15 6.54 -18.12
CA THR A 173 1.64 7.75 -17.46
C THR A 173 1.72 7.60 -15.95
N TYR A 174 0.66 7.07 -15.32
CA TYR A 174 0.62 6.81 -13.87
C TYR A 174 1.59 5.71 -13.44
N LEU A 175 1.76 4.65 -14.26
CA LEU A 175 2.73 3.59 -13.98
C LEU A 175 4.16 4.12 -14.00
N ASN A 176 4.53 4.91 -15.01
CA ASN A 176 5.83 5.55 -15.08
C ASN A 176 6.08 6.52 -13.92
N ALA A 177 5.04 7.27 -13.52
CA ALA A 177 5.12 8.14 -12.35
C ALA A 177 5.34 7.33 -11.06
N PHE A 178 4.61 6.23 -10.87
CA PHE A 178 4.79 5.31 -9.75
C PHE A 178 6.22 4.78 -9.67
N GLU A 179 6.78 4.27 -10.77
CA GLU A 179 8.17 3.78 -10.80
C GLU A 179 9.20 4.88 -10.49
N ARG A 180 8.99 6.09 -11.02
CA ARG A 180 9.86 7.25 -10.75
C ARG A 180 9.82 7.65 -9.28
N ILE A 181 8.62 7.72 -8.70
CA ILE A 181 8.42 8.03 -7.29
C ILE A 181 9.03 6.94 -6.41
N GLN A 182 8.82 5.66 -6.74
CA GLN A 182 9.44 4.55 -6.03
C GLN A 182 10.97 4.68 -6.01
N LYS A 183 11.59 4.92 -7.17
CA LYS A 183 13.04 5.12 -7.27
C LYS A 183 13.53 6.34 -6.49
N HIS A 184 12.74 7.41 -6.44
CA HIS A 184 13.08 8.61 -5.66
C HIS A 184 12.97 8.37 -4.16
N VAL A 185 11.86 7.79 -3.70
CA VAL A 185 11.59 7.52 -2.29
C VAL A 185 12.57 6.50 -1.73
N PHE A 186 12.77 5.37 -2.41
CA PHE A 186 13.61 4.27 -1.92
C PHE A 186 15.06 4.33 -2.44
N GLY A 187 15.43 5.39 -3.17
CA GLY A 187 16.77 5.59 -3.73
C GLY A 187 17.73 6.33 -2.79
N PRO A 188 18.96 6.61 -3.27
CA PRO A 188 19.95 7.36 -2.51
C PRO A 188 19.41 8.72 -2.04
N GLY A 189 19.51 8.99 -0.73
CA GLY A 189 19.03 10.23 -0.11
C GLY A 189 17.54 10.25 0.25
N GLY A 190 16.74 9.29 -0.22
CA GLY A 190 15.32 9.19 0.12
C GLY A 190 15.09 8.88 1.61
N ALA A 191 15.94 8.06 2.21
CA ALA A 191 15.86 7.69 3.62
C ALA A 191 15.92 8.88 4.59
N ALA A 192 16.60 9.97 4.22
CA ALA A 192 16.67 11.19 5.03
C ALA A 192 15.32 11.94 5.11
N GLN A 193 14.39 11.61 4.22
CA GLN A 193 13.05 12.21 4.13
C GLN A 193 11.95 11.27 4.69
N TYR A 194 12.35 10.13 5.25
CA TYR A 194 11.42 9.18 5.86
C TYR A 194 10.85 9.77 7.16
N SER A 195 9.54 9.66 7.28
CA SER A 195 8.77 9.94 8.49
C SER A 195 7.79 8.80 8.67
N PRO A 196 8.24 7.59 9.07
CA PRO A 196 7.44 6.38 9.03
C PRO A 196 6.10 6.51 9.75
N VAL A 197 5.08 5.87 9.20
CA VAL A 197 3.70 5.86 9.74
C VAL A 197 3.15 4.45 9.75
N VAL A 198 2.03 4.24 10.43
CA VAL A 198 1.32 2.96 10.35
C VAL A 198 0.73 2.77 8.96
N LEU A 199 1.13 1.69 8.28
CA LEU A 199 0.75 1.35 6.92
C LEU A 199 -0.44 0.38 6.87
N GLY A 200 -0.51 -0.55 7.81
CA GLY A 200 -1.53 -1.59 7.87
C GLY A 200 -1.55 -2.31 9.21
N LYS A 201 -2.63 -3.04 9.49
CA LYS A 201 -2.80 -3.85 10.70
C LYS A 201 -3.03 -5.32 10.35
N LEU A 202 -2.63 -6.23 11.24
CA LEU A 202 -2.86 -7.65 11.04
C LEU A 202 -4.37 -7.93 10.90
N ARG A 203 -4.76 -8.76 9.93
CA ARG A 203 -6.16 -9.16 9.75
C ARG A 203 -6.66 -9.93 10.96
N ALA A 204 -7.85 -9.58 11.44
CA ALA A 204 -8.53 -10.37 12.46
C ALA A 204 -8.78 -11.79 11.92
N GLY A 205 -8.22 -12.81 12.58
CA GLY A 205 -8.30 -14.22 12.15
C GLY A 205 -7.13 -14.73 11.31
N ALA A 206 -6.06 -13.95 11.11
CA ALA A 206 -4.81 -14.44 10.50
C ALA A 206 -3.88 -15.20 11.47
N GLY A 207 -4.21 -15.22 12.77
CA GLY A 207 -3.45 -15.89 13.83
C GLY A 207 -4.22 -17.02 14.52
N GLY A 208 -5.18 -17.65 13.84
CA GLY A 208 -5.89 -18.81 14.36
C GLY A 208 -5.33 -20.10 13.76
N ASP A 209 -4.48 -20.78 14.53
CA ASP A 209 -4.51 -22.25 14.61
C ASP A 209 -5.34 -22.64 15.85
#